data_AF-A0A0L1JVC9-F1
#
_entry.id   AF-A0A0L1JVC9-F1
#
_cell.length_a   1.000
_cell.length_b   1.000
_cell.length_c   1.000
_cell.angle_alpha   90.00
_cell.angle_beta   90.00
_cell.angle_gamma   90.00
#
_symmetry.space_group_name_H-M   'P 1'
#
loop_
_entity.id
_entity.type
_entity.pdbx_description
1 polymer ?
#
loop_
_entity_poly.entity_id
_entity_poly.type
_entity_poly.pdbx_seq_one_letter_code
_entity_poly.pdbx_strand_id
1 'polypeptide(L)'
;MEVSRTFLGRIRIVATRPGAEREIVFNPTNGLILRDYLELDDAGDDDEDEDNGSSQAQVSSGSGSGGGSSSNSGSGSGGDDEPDDDDSDDDDSDDSDEDDNDDDSDDDDNDDDGDDDDDK
;
A
#
# COMPACT_ATOMS: atom_id res chain seq x y z
N MET A 1 -23.42 5.02 1.14
CA MET A 1 -22.33 4.32 1.85
C MET A 1 -22.78 2.89 2.06
N GLU A 2 -21.92 1.95 1.69
CA GLU A 2 -22.16 0.51 1.84
C GLU A 2 -21.05 -0.09 2.72
N VAL A 3 -21.42 -1.03 3.58
CA VAL A 3 -20.46 -1.85 4.34
C VAL A 3 -20.75 -3.31 4.08
N SER A 4 -19.75 -4.05 3.61
CA SER A 4 -19.85 -5.47 3.28
C SER A 4 -18.61 -6.23 3.75
N ARG A 5 -18.63 -7.55 3.59
CA ARG A 5 -17.48 -8.42 3.87
C ARG A 5 -16.97 -9.05 2.58
N THR A 6 -15.66 -9.09 2.43
CA THR A 6 -15.02 -9.86 1.35
C THR A 6 -15.10 -11.36 1.63
N PHE A 7 -14.84 -12.20 0.62
CA PHE A 7 -14.79 -13.66 0.80
C PHE A 7 -13.78 -14.10 1.88
N LEU A 8 -12.68 -13.35 2.04
CA LEU A 8 -11.67 -13.61 3.07
C LEU A 8 -12.03 -13.00 4.44
N GLY A 9 -13.28 -12.60 4.67
CA GLY A 9 -13.75 -12.09 5.96
C GLY A 9 -13.34 -10.65 6.30
N ARG A 10 -12.60 -9.96 5.42
CA ARG A 10 -12.23 -8.54 5.61
C ARG A 10 -13.43 -7.62 5.48
N ILE A 11 -13.42 -6.48 6.18
CA ILE A 11 -14.46 -5.45 6.06
C ILE A 11 -14.15 -4.57 4.84
N ARG A 12 -15.15 -4.38 3.97
CA ARG A 12 -15.12 -3.47 2.82
C ARG A 12 -16.12 -2.34 3.05
N ILE A 13 -15.65 -1.11 2.96
CA ILE A 13 -16.47 0.10 3.04
C ILE A 13 -16.40 0.81 1.69
N VAL A 14 -17.56 1.12 1.13
CA VAL A 14 -17.67 1.95 -0.07
C VAL A 14 -18.41 3.24 0.26
N ALA A 15 -17.77 4.36 -0.05
CA ALA A 15 -18.31 5.69 0.13
C ALA A 15 -18.33 6.42 -1.22
N THR A 16 -19.53 6.71 -1.70
CA THR A 16 -19.75 7.44 -2.95
C THR A 16 -20.21 8.86 -2.65
N ARG A 17 -19.66 9.83 -3.37
CA ARG A 17 -20.13 11.23 -3.47
C ARG A 17 -20.22 11.61 -4.95
N PRO A 18 -20.90 12.71 -5.33
CA PRO A 18 -20.89 13.14 -6.73
C PRO A 18 -19.46 13.32 -7.25
N GLY A 19 -19.12 12.65 -8.35
CA GLY A 19 -17.81 12.73 -8.99
C GLY A 19 -16.71 11.88 -8.36
N ALA A 20 -17.00 11.06 -7.33
CA ALA A 20 -15.99 10.21 -6.72
C ALA A 20 -16.56 9.03 -5.91
N GLU A 21 -15.86 7.90 -5.97
CA GLU A 21 -16.08 6.73 -5.13
C GLU A 21 -14.79 6.33 -4.42
N ARG A 22 -14.87 6.04 -3.11
CA ARG A 22 -13.75 5.49 -2.34
C ARG A 22 -14.11 4.14 -1.76
N GLU A 23 -13.23 3.17 -1.99
CA GLU A 23 -13.26 1.85 -1.36
C GLU A 23 -12.13 1.73 -0.34
N ILE A 24 -12.47 1.34 0.89
CA ILE A 24 -11.51 0.99 1.93
C ILE A 24 -11.75 -0.47 2.34
N VAL A 25 -10.69 -1.28 2.33
CA VAL A 25 -10.72 -2.64 2.88
C VAL A 25 -9.74 -2.74 4.03
N PHE A 26 -10.19 -3.23 5.18
CA PHE A 26 -9.33 -3.43 6.35
C PHE A 26 -9.56 -4.78 7.02
N ASN A 27 -8.52 -5.27 7.69
CA ASN A 27 -8.60 -6.47 8.52
C ASN A 27 -9.18 -6.09 9.89
N PRO A 28 -10.36 -6.62 10.29
CA PRO A 28 -10.98 -6.25 11.55
C PRO A 28 -10.19 -6.74 12.78
N THR A 29 -9.34 -7.76 12.65
CA THR A 29 -8.63 -8.36 13.79
C THR A 29 -7.46 -7.51 14.27
N ASN A 30 -6.79 -6.80 13.35
CA ASN A 30 -5.59 -6.01 13.66
C ASN A 30 -5.64 -4.57 13.14
N GLY A 31 -6.75 -4.16 12.52
CA GLY A 31 -6.96 -2.79 12.04
C GLY A 31 -6.17 -2.40 10.80
N LEU A 32 -5.40 -3.33 10.19
CA LEU A 32 -4.57 -3.00 9.03
C LEU A 32 -5.44 -2.67 7.82
N ILE A 33 -5.13 -1.56 7.15
CA ILE A 33 -5.74 -1.17 5.86
C ILE A 33 -5.01 -1.95 4.76
N LEU A 34 -5.79 -2.69 3.98
CA LEU A 34 -5.30 -3.57 2.92
C LEU A 34 -5.58 -3.02 1.52
N ARG A 35 -6.56 -2.12 1.41
CA ARG A 35 -6.85 -1.37 0.18
C ARG A 35 -7.42 -0.02 0.56
N ASP A 36 -6.90 0.99 -0.13
CA ASP A 36 -7.46 2.34 -0.17
C ASP A 36 -7.48 2.74 -1.64
N TYR A 37 -8.67 2.73 -2.24
CA TYR A 37 -8.87 2.97 -3.67
C TYR A 37 -9.85 4.11 -3.86
N LEU A 38 -9.46 5.11 -4.63
CA LEU A 38 -10.28 6.25 -5.01
C LEU A 38 -10.45 6.25 -6.52
N GLU A 39 -11.70 6.27 -6.95
CA GLU A 39 -12.11 6.48 -8.34
C GLU A 39 -12.77 7.86 -8.44
N LEU A 40 -12.39 8.63 -9.44
CA LEU A 40 -13.01 9.92 -9.76
C LEU A 40 -13.80 9.71 -11.05
N ASP A 41 -15.05 10.17 -11.08
CA ASP A 41 -15.82 10.16 -12.32
C ASP A 41 -15.15 11.17 -13.25
N ASP A 42 -14.46 10.69 -14.27
CA ASP A 42 -13.81 11.56 -15.23
C ASP A 42 -14.88 12.27 -16.06
N ALA A 43 -15.11 13.54 -15.73
CA ALA A 43 -15.96 14.42 -16.52
C ALA A 43 -15.17 14.97 -17.70
N GLY A 44 -14.75 14.08 -18.60
CA GLY A 44 -14.25 14.41 -19.93
C GLY A 44 -12.73 14.41 -20.05
N ASP A 45 -12.16 13.24 -20.33
CA ASP A 45 -11.00 13.09 -21.20
C ASP A 45 -11.39 12.19 -22.40
N ASP A 46 -12.27 12.73 -23.26
CA ASP A 46 -12.45 12.25 -24.65
C ASP A 46 -11.21 12.68 -25.46
N ASP A 47 -10.04 12.13 -25.11
CA ASP A 47 -8.89 12.12 -26.02
C ASP A 47 -9.10 10.95 -26.99
N GLU A 48 -9.98 11.16 -27.96
CA GLU A 48 -10.15 10.34 -29.16
C GLU A 48 -8.89 10.40 -30.05
N ASP A 49 -7.77 9.83 -29.61
CA ASP A 49 -6.65 9.52 -30.50
C ASP A 49 -6.86 8.12 -31.11
N GLU A 50 -7.79 8.05 -32.07
CA GLU A 50 -7.85 6.95 -33.04
C GLU A 50 -6.61 6.97 -33.97
N ASP A 51 -5.43 6.57 -33.49
CA ASP A 51 -4.34 6.18 -34.42
C ASP A 51 -4.47 4.69 -34.78
N ASN A 52 -5.28 4.46 -35.81
CA ASN A 52 -5.42 3.21 -36.53
C ASN A 52 -4.15 2.95 -37.38
N GLY A 53 -3.01 2.74 -36.71
CA GLY A 53 -1.69 2.61 -37.30
C GLY A 53 -1.14 1.18 -37.30
N SER A 54 -1.78 0.27 -38.04
CA SER A 54 -1.19 -1.03 -38.39
C SER A 54 0.21 -0.83 -39.01
N SER A 55 1.27 -1.13 -38.27
CA SER A 55 2.59 -1.36 -38.86
C SER A 55 3.35 -2.45 -38.12
N GLN A 56 3.06 -3.68 -38.55
CA GLN A 56 3.97 -4.81 -38.49
C GLN A 56 5.25 -4.46 -39.26
N ALA A 57 6.23 -3.82 -38.62
CA ALA A 57 7.52 -3.55 -39.24
C ALA A 57 8.51 -4.67 -38.91
N GLN A 58 8.52 -5.65 -39.81
CA GLN A 58 9.58 -6.64 -39.98
C GLN A 58 10.97 -5.98 -40.01
N VAL A 59 11.92 -6.62 -39.35
CA VAL A 59 13.35 -6.42 -39.53
C VAL A 59 13.75 -6.53 -41.00
N SER A 60 14.48 -5.54 -41.54
CA SER A 60 15.43 -5.72 -42.64
C SER A 60 16.34 -4.49 -42.83
N SER A 61 17.63 -4.79 -42.92
CA SER A 61 18.78 -3.94 -43.23
C SER A 61 18.66 -3.09 -44.51
N GLY A 62 19.19 -1.86 -44.49
CA GLY A 62 19.47 -1.11 -45.71
C GLY A 62 20.05 0.29 -45.46
N SER A 63 21.36 0.45 -45.73
CA SER A 63 22.12 1.70 -45.68
C SER A 63 21.61 2.79 -46.63
N GLY A 64 21.67 4.05 -46.19
CA GLY A 64 21.54 5.23 -47.06
C GLY A 64 21.94 6.52 -46.35
N SER A 65 23.17 6.99 -46.61
CA SER A 65 23.72 8.24 -46.09
C SER A 65 23.27 9.46 -46.91
N GLY A 66 22.89 10.56 -46.25
CA GLY A 66 22.69 11.87 -46.86
C GLY A 66 22.48 12.95 -45.79
N GLY A 67 23.51 13.78 -45.57
CA GLY A 67 23.53 14.79 -44.51
C GLY A 67 22.95 16.15 -44.89
N GLY A 68 22.74 17.00 -43.87
CA GLY A 68 22.40 18.41 -44.00
C GLY A 68 21.93 19.03 -42.68
N SER A 69 22.84 19.68 -41.96
CA SER A 69 22.62 20.34 -40.66
C SER A 69 21.85 21.65 -40.76
N SER A 70 21.00 21.98 -39.77
CA SER A 70 21.18 23.13 -38.84
C SER A 70 19.90 23.55 -38.09
N SER A 71 20.13 24.06 -36.87
CA SER A 71 19.22 24.76 -35.94
C SER A 71 18.08 23.97 -35.28
N ASN A 72 18.43 23.30 -34.16
CA ASN A 72 17.47 22.92 -33.13
C ASN A 72 17.31 24.08 -32.13
N SER A 73 16.12 24.64 -32.06
CA SER A 73 15.74 25.70 -31.12
C SER A 73 14.69 25.18 -30.12
N GLY A 74 15.11 25.11 -28.86
CA GLY A 74 14.26 25.11 -27.66
C GLY A 74 13.73 23.76 -27.19
N SER A 75 13.44 23.50 -25.91
CA SER A 75 13.81 24.17 -24.65
C SER A 75 13.18 23.34 -23.52
N GLY A 76 14.01 22.90 -22.56
CA GLY A 76 13.64 22.50 -21.18
C GLY A 76 13.04 21.09 -20.98
N SER A 77 13.11 20.46 -19.81
CA SER A 77 13.88 20.66 -18.57
C SER A 77 13.42 19.58 -17.58
N GLY A 78 14.36 18.96 -16.83
CA GLY A 78 14.12 18.20 -15.59
C GLY A 78 14.05 16.68 -15.81
N GLY A 79 14.94 15.86 -15.27
CA GLY A 79 15.86 16.03 -14.15
C GLY A 79 15.84 14.71 -13.39
N ASP A 80 16.52 13.72 -13.94
CA ASP A 80 16.65 12.35 -13.45
C ASP A 80 17.75 12.21 -12.40
N ASP A 81 17.48 11.23 -11.53
CA ASP A 81 18.02 10.94 -10.22
C ASP A 81 19.53 10.71 -10.18
N GLU A 82 20.17 11.14 -9.08
CA GLU A 82 21.07 10.33 -8.25
C GLU A 82 21.80 11.22 -7.23
N PRO A 83 21.78 10.83 -5.95
CA PRO A 83 23.02 10.85 -5.18
C PRO A 83 23.31 9.46 -4.60
N ASP A 84 24.32 8.81 -5.16
CA ASP A 84 25.12 7.80 -4.45
C ASP A 84 26.12 8.56 -3.57
N ASP A 85 25.74 8.84 -2.32
CA ASP A 85 26.69 9.28 -1.30
C ASP A 85 26.97 8.11 -0.35
N ASP A 86 28.27 7.83 -0.25
CA ASP A 86 28.90 6.78 0.50
C ASP A 86 28.98 7.08 2.01
N ASP A 87 29.27 6.00 2.73
CA ASP A 87 30.04 5.93 3.97
C ASP A 87 29.62 6.76 5.19
N SER A 88 29.16 6.05 6.22
CA SER A 88 29.71 6.18 7.57
C SER A 88 29.46 4.89 8.36
N ASP A 89 30.50 4.08 8.50
CA ASP A 89 30.68 3.23 9.68
C ASP A 89 30.64 4.12 10.93
N ASP A 90 29.93 3.72 11.99
CA ASP A 90 30.38 3.89 13.38
C ASP A 90 29.46 3.16 14.37
N ASP A 91 30.05 2.14 14.98
CA ASP A 91 30.09 1.84 16.41
C ASP A 91 28.83 1.43 17.20
N ASP A 92 28.85 0.13 17.54
CA ASP A 92 28.68 -0.44 18.88
C ASP A 92 28.03 0.43 19.96
N SER A 93 26.87 -0.02 20.45
CA SER A 93 26.59 -0.06 21.89
C SER A 93 25.63 -1.21 22.19
N ASP A 94 26.21 -2.29 22.71
CA ASP A 94 25.60 -3.20 23.67
C ASP A 94 24.98 -2.38 24.81
N ASP A 95 23.67 -2.49 24.98
CA ASP A 95 23.03 -2.30 26.28
C ASP A 95 22.10 -3.51 26.47
N SER A 96 22.72 -4.55 26.99
CA SER A 96 22.10 -5.48 27.93
C SER A 96 21.56 -4.71 29.14
N ASP A 97 20.56 -5.30 29.82
CA ASP A 97 19.91 -4.85 31.07
C ASP A 97 18.51 -4.24 30.82
N GLU A 98 17.40 -4.66 31.43
CA GLU A 98 17.16 -5.45 32.65
C GLU A 98 15.89 -6.31 32.52
N ASP A 99 15.92 -7.45 33.22
CA ASP A 99 14.77 -8.25 33.61
C ASP A 99 13.80 -7.45 34.50
N ASP A 100 12.52 -7.39 34.13
CA ASP A 100 11.42 -7.20 35.09
C ASP A 100 10.50 -8.43 35.04
N ASN A 101 10.82 -9.37 35.92
CA ASN A 101 9.92 -10.42 36.36
C ASN A 101 8.83 -9.78 37.23
N ASP A 102 7.67 -9.48 36.66
CA ASP A 102 6.44 -9.29 37.46
C ASP A 102 5.81 -10.66 37.70
N ASP A 103 6.36 -11.32 38.70
CA ASP A 103 5.83 -12.48 39.40
C ASP A 103 4.85 -11.98 40.49
N ASP A 104 3.59 -11.72 40.12
CA ASP A 104 2.51 -11.59 41.08
C ASP A 104 1.64 -12.86 41.04
N SER A 105 2.18 -13.86 41.72
CA SER A 105 1.46 -15.03 42.21
C SER A 105 0.60 -14.62 43.41
N ASP A 106 -0.65 -14.22 43.18
CA ASP A 106 -1.67 -14.17 44.24
C ASP A 106 -2.45 -15.49 44.25
N ASP A 107 -1.89 -16.40 45.04
CA ASP A 107 -2.48 -17.63 45.54
C ASP A 107 -3.39 -17.26 46.72
N ASP A 108 -4.66 -16.99 46.45
CA ASP A 108 -5.69 -16.93 47.50
C ASP A 108 -6.46 -18.26 47.51
N ASP A 109 -5.84 -19.24 48.17
CA ASP A 109 -6.55 -20.34 48.80
C ASP A 109 -7.57 -19.75 49.78
N ASN A 110 -8.85 -19.95 49.50
CA ASN A 110 -9.87 -19.93 50.54
C ASN A 110 -10.80 -21.13 50.37
N ASP A 111 -10.37 -22.23 50.99
CA ASP A 111 -11.27 -23.25 51.52
C ASP A 111 -12.30 -22.58 52.44
N ASP A 112 -13.59 -22.74 52.14
CA ASP A 112 -14.61 -22.79 53.19
C ASP A 112 -15.66 -23.83 52.83
N ASP A 113 -15.63 -24.90 53.63
CA ASP A 113 -16.55 -26.00 53.66
C ASP A 113 -17.96 -25.53 54.04
N GLY A 114 -18.97 -26.02 53.33
CA GLY A 114 -20.37 -25.76 53.67
C GLY A 114 -21.32 -26.71 52.97
N ASP A 115 -21.39 -27.94 53.51
CA ASP A 115 -22.53 -28.84 53.37
C ASP A 115 -23.86 -28.07 53.59
N ASP A 116 -24.84 -28.29 52.71
CA ASP A 116 -26.20 -28.56 53.16
C ASP A 116 -26.98 -29.28 52.05
N ASP A 117 -27.29 -30.54 52.36
CA ASP A 117 -28.40 -31.30 51.81
C ASP A 117 -29.67 -30.44 51.71
N ASP A 118 -30.38 -30.51 50.57
CA ASP A 118 -31.84 -30.56 50.67
C ASP A 118 -32.45 -31.34 49.49
N ASP A 119 -32.80 -32.57 49.83
CA ASP A 119 -33.84 -33.39 49.22
C ASP A 119 -35.16 -32.60 49.08
N LYS A 120 -35.66 -32.41 47.85
CA LYS A 120 -37.04 -32.73 47.38
C LYS A 120 -37.39 -32.18 46.00
#